data_AF-A0A533RWP1-F1
#
_entry.id   AF-A0A533RWP1-F1
#
_cell.length_a   1.000
_cell.length_b   1.000
_cell.length_c   1.000
_cell.angle_alpha   90.00
_cell.angle_beta   90.00
_cell.angle_gamma   90.00
#
_symmetry.space_group_name_H-M   'P 1'
#
loop_
_entity.id
_entity.type
_entity.pdbx_description
1 polymer ?
#
loop_
_entity_poly.entity_id
_entity_poly.type
_entity_poly.pdbx_seq_one_letter_code
_entity_poly.pdbx_strand_id
1 'polypeptide(L)'
;AGSMREIATRVGVSEPALYRHFPSKEALFLAIVRVGAGRMRDETVTLVEALRPESLRSQVLSVFADRRRAMRFYRPLLQTLLPAAVRNERFAAEYRATVIEPIRAALTRKVAELDDAFGVPANADATRLQRVRALISMVVGYLVTSFVLGDEADEAIVDAASRVMGWGDVG
;
A
#
# COMPACT_ATOMS: atom_id res chain seq x y z
N ALA A 1 -5.63 6.80 25.26
CA ALA A 1 -4.91 8.08 25.39
C ALA A 1 -4.98 8.82 24.06
N GLY A 2 -5.17 10.15 24.04
CA GLY A 2 -5.44 10.94 22.83
C GLY A 2 -6.64 11.89 22.96
N SER A 3 -6.78 12.58 24.09
CA SER A 3 -7.79 13.66 24.16
C SER A 3 -7.41 14.83 23.25
N MET A 4 -8.39 15.62 22.78
CA MET A 4 -8.11 16.81 21.96
C MET A 4 -7.20 17.78 22.72
N ARG A 5 -7.44 17.95 24.03
CA ARG A 5 -6.55 18.64 24.96
C ARG A 5 -5.10 18.15 24.93
N GLU A 6 -4.86 16.85 25.06
CA GLU A 6 -3.50 16.28 25.03
C GLU A 6 -2.79 16.53 23.70
N ILE A 7 -3.52 16.42 22.58
CA ILE A 7 -2.99 16.69 21.24
C ILE A 7 -2.64 18.17 21.11
N ALA A 8 -3.55 19.06 21.52
CA ALA A 8 -3.34 20.50 21.49
C ALA A 8 -2.10 20.92 22.28
N THR A 9 -1.92 20.39 23.49
CA THR A 9 -0.71 20.60 24.30
C THR A 9 0.54 20.12 23.59
N ARG A 10 0.53 18.94 22.95
CA ARG A 10 1.71 18.38 22.25
C ARG A 10 2.11 19.18 21.01
N VAL A 11 1.16 19.77 20.30
CA VAL A 11 1.42 20.56 19.08
C VAL A 11 1.51 22.06 19.33
N GLY A 12 1.45 22.50 20.59
CA GLY A 12 1.64 23.91 20.98
C GLY A 12 0.48 24.84 20.65
N VAL A 13 -0.76 24.32 20.57
CA VAL A 13 -1.96 25.13 20.29
C VAL A 13 -2.99 25.02 21.42
N SER A 14 -3.97 25.92 21.44
CA SER A 14 -5.10 25.80 22.36
C SER A 14 -6.12 24.77 21.86
N GLU A 15 -6.79 24.09 22.78
CA GLU A 15 -7.84 23.12 22.43
C GLU A 15 -8.98 23.73 21.59
N PRO A 16 -9.49 24.96 21.88
CA PRO A 16 -10.46 25.62 20.99
C PRO A 16 -9.93 25.92 19.59
N ALA A 17 -8.63 26.23 19.44
CA ALA A 17 -8.03 26.41 18.12
C ALA A 17 -8.02 25.09 17.33
N LEU A 18 -7.74 23.97 17.99
CA LEU A 18 -7.80 22.65 17.37
C LEU A 18 -9.22 22.29 16.90
N TYR A 19 -10.25 22.57 17.71
CA TYR A 19 -11.65 22.36 17.33
C TYR A 19 -12.13 23.24 16.18
N ARG A 20 -11.58 24.46 16.01
CA ARG A 20 -11.88 25.31 14.84
C ARG A 20 -11.44 24.68 13.52
N HIS A 21 -10.31 23.97 13.51
CA HIS A 21 -9.81 23.27 12.33
C HIS A 21 -10.41 21.87 12.17
N PHE A 22 -10.61 21.17 13.29
CA PHE A 22 -11.11 19.79 13.32
C PHE A 22 -12.28 19.69 14.30
N PRO A 23 -13.53 19.77 13.82
CA PRO A 23 -14.71 19.88 14.70
C PRO A 23 -14.95 18.63 15.56
N SER A 24 -14.27 17.52 15.28
CA SER A 24 -14.31 16.30 16.09
C SER A 24 -12.99 15.54 16.04
N LYS A 25 -12.77 14.64 17.01
CA LYS A 25 -11.66 13.68 16.97
C LYS A 25 -11.68 12.82 15.71
N GLU A 26 -12.87 12.48 15.22
CA GLU A 26 -13.04 11.75 13.97
C GLU A 26 -12.60 12.59 12.76
N ALA A 27 -12.95 13.88 12.72
CA ALA A 27 -12.50 14.79 11.67
C ALA A 27 -10.97 14.94 11.66
N LEU A 28 -10.36 15.06 12.85
CA LEU A 28 -8.89 15.07 13.00
C LEU A 28 -8.26 13.76 12.53
N PHE A 29 -8.81 12.62 12.96
CA PHE A 29 -8.35 11.30 12.56
C PHE A 29 -8.40 11.12 11.03
N LEU A 30 -9.53 11.45 10.40
CA LEU A 30 -9.69 11.39 8.95
C LEU A 30 -8.69 12.30 8.22
N ALA A 31 -8.40 13.48 8.75
CA ALA A 31 -7.39 14.38 8.19
C ALA A 31 -5.98 13.79 8.26
N ILE A 32 -5.60 13.21 9.40
CA ILE A 32 -4.31 12.53 9.57
C ILE A 32 -4.19 11.36 8.59
N VAL A 33 -5.24 10.56 8.47
CA VAL A 33 -5.22 9.40 7.57
C VAL A 33 -5.18 9.84 6.11
N ARG A 34 -5.89 10.89 5.70
CA ARG A 34 -5.78 11.46 4.35
C ARG A 34 -4.34 11.86 4.00
N VAL A 35 -3.67 12.56 4.91
CA VAL A 35 -2.27 12.99 4.68
C VAL A 35 -1.34 11.79 4.62
N GLY A 36 -1.45 10.86 5.58
CA GLY A 36 -0.58 9.67 5.62
C GLY A 36 -0.80 8.74 4.42
N ALA A 37 -2.06 8.49 4.07
CA ALA A 37 -2.42 7.63 2.95
C ALA A 37 -2.10 8.26 1.59
N GLY A 38 -2.21 9.59 1.47
CA GLY A 38 -1.77 10.31 0.27
C GLY A 38 -0.26 10.16 0.03
N ARG A 39 0.56 10.34 1.06
CA ARG A 39 2.02 10.11 0.96
C ARG A 39 2.35 8.67 0.58
N MET A 40 1.73 7.71 1.27
CA MET A 40 1.90 6.28 0.96
C MET A 40 1.53 5.96 -0.49
N ARG A 41 0.42 6.53 -0.99
CA ARG A 41 0.02 6.39 -2.40
C ARG A 41 1.09 6.94 -3.32
N ASP A 42 1.55 8.18 -3.10
CA ASP A 42 2.49 8.85 -4.00
C ASP A 42 3.84 8.11 -4.03
N GLU A 43 4.33 7.66 -2.87
CA GLU A 43 5.50 6.79 -2.75
C GLU A 43 5.32 5.47 -3.51
N THR A 44 4.17 4.81 -3.34
CA THR A 44 3.88 3.54 -4.02
C THR A 44 3.79 3.72 -5.53
N VAL A 45 3.12 4.76 -6.00
CA VAL A 45 3.03 5.07 -7.44
C VAL A 45 4.41 5.33 -8.01
N THR A 46 5.24 6.11 -7.32
CA THR A 46 6.62 6.39 -7.73
C THR A 46 7.45 5.11 -7.83
N LEU A 47 7.37 4.22 -6.83
CA LEU A 47 8.06 2.93 -6.84
C LEU A 47 7.60 2.04 -8.01
N VAL A 48 6.29 1.96 -8.25
CA VAL A 48 5.73 1.20 -9.36
C VAL A 48 6.21 1.75 -10.70
N GLU A 49 6.20 3.07 -10.89
CA GLU A 49 6.61 3.71 -12.14
C GLU A 49 8.11 3.53 -12.41
N ALA A 50 8.93 3.42 -11.36
CA ALA A 50 10.36 3.19 -11.44
C ALA A 50 10.75 1.75 -11.82
N LEU A 51 9.83 0.78 -11.74
CA LEU A 51 10.12 -0.62 -12.09
C LEU A 51 10.62 -0.75 -13.52
N ARG A 52 11.71 -1.52 -13.68
CA ARG A 52 12.35 -1.80 -14.97
C ARG A 52 12.47 -3.31 -15.19
N PRO A 53 12.27 -3.82 -16.42
CA PRO A 53 12.39 -5.24 -16.71
C PRO A 53 13.73 -5.85 -16.26
N GLU A 54 14.85 -5.16 -16.54
CA GLU A 54 16.21 -5.68 -16.36
C GLU A 54 16.62 -5.82 -14.89
N SER A 55 15.89 -5.17 -13.98
CA SER A 55 16.18 -5.16 -12.54
C SER A 55 14.93 -5.41 -11.70
N LEU A 56 13.88 -5.96 -12.32
CA LEU A 56 12.57 -6.11 -11.70
C LEU A 56 12.67 -6.93 -10.42
N ARG A 57 13.31 -8.09 -10.46
CA ARG A 57 13.45 -8.97 -9.30
C ARG A 57 14.13 -8.28 -8.13
N SER A 58 15.29 -7.67 -8.36
CA SER A 58 16.02 -6.95 -7.30
C SER A 58 15.25 -5.75 -6.75
N GLN A 59 14.55 -4.99 -7.62
CA GLN A 59 13.74 -3.85 -7.19
C GLN A 59 12.56 -4.30 -6.33
N VAL A 60 11.86 -5.35 -6.75
CA VAL A 60 10.74 -5.91 -6.02
C VAL A 60 11.21 -6.47 -4.67
N LEU A 61 12.31 -7.23 -4.62
CA LEU A 61 12.90 -7.70 -3.36
C LEU A 61 13.24 -6.56 -2.41
N SER A 62 13.86 -5.48 -2.89
CA SER A 62 14.15 -4.29 -2.09
C SER A 62 12.87 -3.68 -1.52
N VAL A 63 11.83 -3.55 -2.35
CA VAL A 63 10.53 -3.02 -1.92
C VAL A 63 9.91 -3.89 -0.83
N PHE A 64 9.96 -5.22 -0.95
CA PHE A 64 9.45 -6.13 0.09
C PHE A 64 10.24 -5.97 1.41
N ALA A 65 11.57 -5.93 1.36
CA ALA A 65 12.42 -5.75 2.54
C ALA A 65 12.17 -4.39 3.23
N ASP A 66 12.13 -3.30 2.46
CA ASP A 66 11.85 -1.96 2.96
C ASP A 66 10.44 -1.87 3.55
N ARG A 67 9.46 -2.50 2.88
CA ARG A 67 8.08 -2.51 3.36
C ARG A 67 7.94 -3.30 4.65
N ARG A 68 8.61 -4.44 4.81
CA ARG A 68 8.65 -5.18 6.10
C ARG A 68 9.19 -4.31 7.23
N ARG A 69 10.31 -3.62 7.00
CA ARG A 69 10.91 -2.71 7.98
C ARG A 69 9.97 -1.56 8.35
N ALA A 70 9.35 -0.93 7.36
CA ALA A 70 8.37 0.13 7.57
C ALA A 70 7.14 -0.38 8.34
N MET A 71 6.62 -1.55 7.99
CA MET A 71 5.44 -2.14 8.63
C MET A 71 5.69 -2.48 10.12
N ARG A 72 6.91 -2.91 10.48
CA ARG A 72 7.31 -3.07 11.89
C ARG A 72 7.28 -1.75 12.64
N PHE A 73 7.81 -0.69 12.04
CA PHE A 73 7.81 0.65 12.63
C PHE A 73 6.40 1.21 12.81
N TYR A 74 5.52 1.02 11.83
CA TYR A 74 4.14 1.52 11.84
C TYR A 74 3.11 0.57 12.47
N ARG A 75 3.53 -0.57 13.06
CA ARG A 75 2.62 -1.59 13.60
C ARG A 75 1.54 -1.03 14.55
N PRO A 76 1.85 -0.18 15.56
CA PRO A 76 0.83 0.36 16.46
C PRO A 76 -0.20 1.24 15.74
N LEU A 77 0.25 1.98 14.72
CA LEU A 77 -0.61 2.80 13.88
C LEU A 77 -1.56 1.92 13.07
N LEU A 78 -1.03 0.90 12.40
CA LEU A 78 -1.82 -0.02 11.56
C LEU A 78 -2.87 -0.81 12.36
N GLN A 79 -2.54 -1.25 13.57
CA GLN A 79 -3.48 -1.92 14.48
C GLN A 79 -4.66 -1.02 14.87
N THR A 80 -4.48 0.30 14.89
CA THR A 80 -5.53 1.26 15.20
C THR A 80 -6.30 1.66 13.94
N LEU A 81 -5.59 1.88 12.83
CA LEU A 81 -6.16 2.38 11.58
C LEU A 81 -7.00 1.34 10.84
N LEU A 82 -6.54 0.09 10.74
CA LEU A 82 -7.22 -0.94 9.93
C LEU A 82 -8.64 -1.26 10.44
N PRO A 83 -8.88 -1.46 11.76
CA PRO A 83 -10.24 -1.68 12.25
C PRO A 83 -11.16 -0.48 12.05
N ALA A 84 -10.64 0.75 12.22
CA ALA A 84 -11.41 1.97 11.98
C ALA A 84 -11.77 2.13 10.50
N ALA A 85 -10.85 1.74 9.60
CA ALA A 85 -11.06 1.78 8.17
C ALA A 85 -12.18 0.86 7.68
N VAL A 86 -12.28 -0.34 8.27
CA VAL A 86 -13.28 -1.34 7.91
C VAL A 86 -14.67 -0.98 8.44
N ARG A 87 -14.75 -0.26 9.57
CA ARG A 87 -16.01 0.05 10.26
C ARG A 87 -16.70 1.33 9.81
N ASN A 88 -16.04 2.16 9.00
CA ASN A 88 -16.60 3.41 8.49
C ASN A 88 -16.69 3.37 6.95
N GLU A 89 -17.90 3.17 6.43
CA GLU A 89 -18.15 3.03 4.99
C GLU A 89 -17.68 4.24 4.18
N ARG A 90 -17.90 5.46 4.71
CA ARG A 90 -17.48 6.69 4.07
C ARG A 90 -15.95 6.76 3.96
N PHE A 91 -15.27 6.41 5.05
CA PHE A 91 -13.81 6.33 5.04
C PHE A 91 -13.32 5.27 4.05
N ALA A 92 -13.92 4.08 4.05
CA ALA A 92 -13.54 3.00 3.13
C ALA A 92 -13.73 3.41 1.66
N ALA A 93 -14.82 4.10 1.33
CA ALA A 93 -15.07 4.63 0.00
C ALA A 93 -14.04 5.68 -0.41
N GLU A 94 -13.75 6.62 0.47
CA GLU A 94 -12.76 7.68 0.22
C GLU A 94 -11.35 7.09 0.07
N TYR A 95 -10.94 6.19 0.96
CA TYR A 95 -9.64 5.51 0.90
C TYR A 95 -9.50 4.70 -0.39
N ARG A 96 -10.55 3.98 -0.81
CA ARG A 96 -10.57 3.26 -2.08
C ARG A 96 -10.31 4.21 -3.24
N ALA A 97 -11.09 5.27 -3.35
CA ALA A 97 -11.03 6.21 -4.47
C ALA A 97 -9.71 7.01 -4.51
N THR A 98 -9.21 7.42 -3.34
CA THR A 98 -8.07 8.35 -3.25
C THR A 98 -6.71 7.68 -3.16
N VAL A 99 -6.65 6.40 -2.76
CA VAL A 99 -5.41 5.65 -2.48
C VAL A 99 -5.31 4.41 -3.34
N ILE A 100 -6.30 3.51 -3.24
CA ILE A 100 -6.22 2.19 -3.86
C ILE A 100 -6.37 2.27 -5.39
N GLU A 101 -7.33 3.05 -5.88
CA GLU A 101 -7.57 3.18 -7.32
C GLU A 101 -6.36 3.76 -8.08
N PRO A 102 -5.71 4.85 -7.62
CA PRO A 102 -4.49 5.35 -8.25
C PRO A 102 -3.34 4.33 -8.28
N ILE A 103 -3.11 3.61 -7.17
CA ILE A 103 -2.07 2.57 -7.11
C ILE A 103 -2.40 1.44 -8.09
N ARG A 104 -3.66 0.98 -8.12
CA ARG A 104 -4.10 -0.07 -9.04
C ARG A 104 -3.94 0.36 -10.49
N ALA A 105 -4.27 1.60 -10.82
CA ALA A 105 -4.11 2.16 -12.17
C ALA A 105 -2.63 2.23 -12.57
N ALA A 106 -1.75 2.73 -11.69
CA ALA A 106 -0.31 2.76 -11.93
C ALA A 106 0.26 1.34 -12.14
N LEU A 107 -0.12 0.39 -11.28
CA LEU A 107 0.32 -1.00 -11.38
C LEU A 107 -0.19 -1.66 -12.66
N THR A 108 -1.44 -1.41 -13.06
CA THR A 108 -2.00 -1.95 -14.30
C THR A 108 -1.26 -1.44 -15.53
N ARG A 109 -0.93 -0.13 -15.57
CA ARG A 109 -0.11 0.45 -16.65
C ARG A 109 1.29 -0.19 -16.68
N LYS A 110 1.95 -0.25 -15.53
CA LYS A 110 3.30 -0.84 -15.44
C LYS A 110 3.30 -2.31 -15.82
N VAL A 111 2.29 -3.08 -15.41
CA VAL A 111 2.15 -4.48 -15.81
C VAL A 111 2.02 -4.63 -17.32
N ALA A 112 1.28 -3.75 -18.01
CA ALA A 112 1.21 -3.80 -19.47
C ALA A 112 2.60 -3.57 -20.10
N GLU A 113 3.36 -2.57 -19.61
CA GLU A 113 4.74 -2.33 -20.07
C GLU A 113 5.68 -3.53 -19.82
N LEU A 114 5.55 -4.17 -18.66
CA LEU A 114 6.36 -5.36 -18.31
C LEU A 114 5.91 -6.60 -19.11
N ASP A 115 4.61 -6.78 -19.33
CA ASP A 115 4.07 -7.87 -20.15
C ASP A 115 4.68 -7.84 -21.56
N ASP A 116 4.74 -6.65 -22.18
CA ASP A 116 5.37 -6.45 -23.49
C ASP A 116 6.87 -6.79 -23.45
N ALA A 117 7.58 -6.36 -22.40
CA ALA A 117 9.02 -6.59 -22.25
C ALA A 117 9.37 -8.08 -22.01
N PHE A 118 8.52 -8.82 -21.28
CA PHE A 118 8.71 -10.24 -21.00
C PHE A 118 8.07 -11.16 -22.04
N GLY A 119 7.45 -10.60 -23.09
CA GLY A 119 6.81 -11.38 -24.16
C GLY A 119 5.60 -12.18 -23.67
N VAL A 120 4.85 -11.64 -22.70
CA VAL A 120 3.61 -12.27 -22.21
C VAL A 120 2.59 -12.28 -23.37
N PRO A 121 1.98 -13.43 -23.69
CA PRO A 121 1.09 -13.54 -24.84
C PRO A 121 -0.09 -12.55 -24.81
N ALA A 122 -0.46 -11.98 -25.96
CA ALA A 122 -1.53 -10.97 -26.08
C ALA A 122 -2.92 -11.45 -25.61
N ASN A 123 -3.17 -12.77 -25.53
CA ASN A 123 -4.40 -13.30 -24.94
C ASN A 123 -4.45 -13.14 -23.40
N ALA A 124 -3.32 -12.84 -22.76
CA ALA A 124 -3.23 -12.51 -21.34
C ALA A 124 -3.71 -11.09 -21.01
N ASP A 125 -4.04 -10.28 -22.02
CA ASP A 125 -4.70 -8.98 -21.87
C ASP A 125 -6.06 -9.12 -21.18
N ALA A 126 -6.82 -10.15 -21.59
CA ALA A 126 -8.13 -10.46 -21.03
C ALA A 126 -8.06 -10.83 -19.54
N THR A 127 -6.88 -11.26 -19.05
CA THR A 127 -6.66 -11.68 -17.67
C THR A 127 -5.79 -10.70 -16.87
N ARG A 128 -5.31 -9.60 -17.48
CA ARG A 128 -4.36 -8.67 -16.85
C ARG A 128 -4.87 -8.11 -15.54
N LEU A 129 -6.12 -7.67 -15.49
CA LEU A 129 -6.72 -7.13 -14.27
C LEU A 129 -6.80 -8.18 -13.15
N GLN A 130 -7.07 -9.44 -13.51
CA GLN A 130 -7.11 -10.56 -12.57
C GLN A 130 -5.71 -10.91 -12.07
N ARG A 131 -4.68 -10.90 -12.94
CA ARG A 131 -3.27 -11.07 -12.56
C ARG A 131 -2.81 -9.95 -11.63
N VAL A 132 -3.10 -8.69 -11.96
CA VAL A 132 -2.82 -7.52 -11.09
C VAL A 132 -3.51 -7.68 -9.74
N ARG A 133 -4.79 -8.08 -9.72
CA ARG A 133 -5.51 -8.33 -8.47
C ARG A 133 -4.86 -9.44 -7.65
N ALA A 134 -4.47 -10.55 -8.27
CA ALA A 134 -3.80 -11.65 -7.62
C ALA A 134 -2.45 -11.22 -7.03
N LEU A 135 -1.65 -10.45 -7.78
CA LEU A 135 -0.41 -9.84 -7.31
C LEU A 135 -0.64 -8.96 -6.07
N ILE A 136 -1.60 -8.04 -6.12
CA ILE A 136 -1.96 -7.19 -4.97
C ILE A 136 -2.38 -8.05 -3.77
N SER A 137 -3.24 -9.05 -3.98
CA SER A 137 -3.69 -9.95 -2.92
C SER A 137 -2.53 -10.71 -2.28
N MET A 138 -1.56 -11.16 -3.07
CA MET A 138 -0.40 -11.87 -2.57
C MET A 138 0.55 -10.95 -1.80
N VAL A 139 0.81 -9.73 -2.30
CA VAL A 139 1.60 -8.72 -1.59
C VAL A 139 0.94 -8.36 -0.25
N VAL A 140 -0.34 -8.02 -0.26
CA VAL A 140 -1.08 -7.66 0.97
C VAL A 140 -1.16 -8.83 1.93
N GLY A 141 -1.43 -10.04 1.42
CA GLY A 141 -1.46 -11.27 2.22
C GLY A 141 -0.11 -11.57 2.87
N TYR A 142 0.98 -11.45 2.12
CA TYR A 142 2.35 -11.60 2.64
C TYR A 142 2.64 -10.56 3.74
N LEU A 143 2.30 -9.28 3.50
CA LEU A 143 2.49 -8.23 4.51
C LEU A 143 1.69 -8.50 5.79
N VAL A 144 0.44 -8.96 5.68
CA VAL A 144 -0.39 -9.28 6.85
C VAL A 144 0.16 -10.50 7.59
N THR A 145 0.52 -11.57 6.87
CA THR A 145 1.01 -12.81 7.46
C THR A 145 2.40 -12.66 8.08
N SER A 146 3.26 -11.78 7.56
CA SER A 146 4.57 -11.47 8.15
C SER A 146 4.46 -10.95 9.60
N PHE A 147 3.35 -10.29 9.97
CA PHE A 147 3.10 -9.88 11.36
C PHE A 147 2.80 -11.06 12.29
N VAL A 148 2.22 -12.13 11.75
CA VAL A 148 1.69 -13.27 12.50
C VAL A 148 2.70 -14.41 12.55
N LEU A 149 3.32 -14.71 11.40
CA LEU A 149 4.19 -15.85 11.18
C LEU A 149 5.68 -15.49 11.30
N GLY A 150 6.03 -14.20 11.28
CA GLY A 150 7.42 -13.74 11.25
C GLY A 150 7.95 -13.56 9.83
N ASP A 151 9.25 -13.31 9.72
CA ASP A 151 9.90 -12.98 8.46
C ASP A 151 10.44 -14.26 7.80
N GLU A 152 9.76 -14.74 6.77
CA GLU A 152 10.25 -15.81 5.88
C GLU A 152 10.48 -15.29 4.45
N ALA A 153 11.17 -16.11 3.63
CA ALA A 153 11.85 -15.76 2.40
C ALA A 153 11.04 -14.86 1.44
N ASP A 154 11.56 -13.65 1.20
CA ASP A 154 11.02 -12.73 0.19
C ASP A 154 11.16 -13.32 -1.23
N GLU A 155 12.25 -14.07 -1.47
CA GLU A 155 12.55 -14.64 -2.79
C GLU A 155 11.44 -15.57 -3.30
N ALA A 156 10.96 -16.49 -2.46
CA ALA A 156 9.90 -17.41 -2.85
C ALA A 156 8.59 -16.68 -3.22
N ILE A 157 8.28 -15.58 -2.53
CA ILE A 157 7.10 -14.75 -2.82
C ILE A 157 7.29 -13.93 -4.09
N VAL A 158 8.48 -13.38 -4.34
CA VAL A 158 8.80 -12.67 -5.58
C VAL A 158 8.78 -13.60 -6.78
N ASP A 159 9.30 -14.82 -6.64
CA ASP A 159 9.27 -15.83 -7.70
C ASP A 159 7.83 -16.28 -7.97
N ALA A 160 7.02 -16.50 -6.92
CA ALA A 160 5.59 -16.78 -7.06
C ALA A 160 4.83 -15.62 -7.75
N ALA A 161 5.18 -14.37 -7.42
CA ALA A 161 4.59 -13.18 -8.04
C ALA A 161 4.87 -13.18 -9.55
N SER A 162 6.13 -13.42 -9.91
CA SER A 162 6.59 -13.43 -11.30
C SER A 162 5.89 -14.51 -12.11
N ARG A 163 5.67 -15.70 -11.52
CA ARG A 163 4.89 -16.78 -12.14
C ARG A 163 3.42 -16.42 -12.33
N VAL A 164 2.77 -15.82 -11.33
CA VAL A 164 1.38 -15.33 -11.46
C VAL A 164 1.26 -14.31 -12.59
N MET A 165 2.29 -13.48 -12.77
CA MET A 165 2.35 -12.50 -13.84
C MET A 165 2.76 -13.10 -15.19
N GLY A 166 3.30 -14.32 -15.24
CA GLY A 166 3.79 -14.90 -16.48
C GLY A 166 5.11 -14.30 -16.98
N TRP A 167 5.85 -13.59 -16.11
CA TRP A 167 7.14 -12.97 -16.43
C TRP A 167 8.33 -13.94 -16.41
N GLY A 168 8.05 -15.25 -16.24
CA GLY A 168 9.07 -16.30 -16.11
C GLY A 168 9.74 -16.33 -14.74
N ASP A 169 10.67 -17.28 -14.54
CA ASP A 169 11.63 -17.18 -13.44
C ASP A 169 12.62 -16.08 -13.84
N VAL A 170 12.49 -14.90 -13.22
CA VAL A 170 13.41 -13.78 -13.44
C VAL A 170 14.78 -14.20 -12.89
N GLY A 171 15.61 -14.78 -13.75
CA GLY A 171 16.97 -15.23 -13.43
C GLY A 171 17.94 -14.08 -13.17
#